data_AF-A0A3N5FSZ3-F1
#
_entry.id   AF-A0A3N5FSZ3-F1
#
_cell.length_a   1.000
_cell.length_b   1.000
_cell.length_c   1.000
_cell.angle_alpha   90.00
_cell.angle_beta   90.00
_cell.angle_gamma   90.00
#
_symmetry.space_group_name_H-M   'P 1'
#
loop_
_entity.id
_entity.type
_entity.pdbx_description
1 polymer ?
#
loop_
_entity_poly.entity_id
_entity_poly.type
_entity_poly.pdbx_seq_one_letter_code
_entity_poly.pdbx_strand_id
1 'polypeptide(L)'
;MRENVHEKLNSFYGDDIPGYILDAGKTFITLHTGDECFGDRDVRITMDDVADYYLNQATNITSGCRTLAEIIGDWRFVDMMAGECLEWFKAINIAGMRRAARRRGLMPKF
;
A
#
# COMPACT_ATOMS: atom_id res chain seq x y z
N MET A 1 -10.29 -19.26 15.65
CA MET A 1 -10.78 -17.87 15.67
C MET A 1 -10.43 -17.23 14.35
N ARG A 2 -11.40 -16.73 13.57
CA ARG A 2 -11.08 -15.84 12.44
C ARG A 2 -10.96 -14.45 13.04
N GLU A 3 -9.74 -13.93 13.15
CA GLU A 3 -9.50 -12.54 13.57
C GLU A 3 -10.23 -11.60 12.60
N ASN A 4 -10.99 -10.65 13.13
CA ASN A 4 -11.77 -9.70 12.35
C ASN A 4 -10.80 -8.68 11.72
N VAL A 5 -10.98 -8.38 10.43
CA VAL A 5 -10.13 -7.40 9.73
C VAL A 5 -10.22 -6.02 10.40
N HIS A 6 -11.40 -5.65 10.89
CA HIS A 6 -11.60 -4.38 11.59
C HIS A 6 -10.83 -4.30 12.91
N GLU A 7 -10.85 -5.37 13.73
CA GLU A 7 -10.05 -5.44 14.96
C GLU A 7 -8.56 -5.35 14.67
N LYS A 8 -8.10 -6.00 13.59
CA LYS A 8 -6.70 -5.93 13.18
C LYS A 8 -6.30 -4.54 12.69
N LEU A 9 -7.20 -3.85 11.98
CA LEU A 9 -6.98 -2.49 11.51
C LEU A 9 -6.83 -1.53 12.69
N ASN A 10 -7.75 -1.60 13.66
CA ASN A 10 -7.68 -0.81 14.89
C ASN A 10 -6.37 -1.09 15.65
N SER A 11 -6.02 -2.37 15.85
CA SER A 11 -4.77 -2.75 16.51
C SER A 11 -3.51 -2.32 15.76
N PHE A 12 -3.55 -2.26 14.42
CA PHE A 12 -2.40 -1.84 13.60
C PHE A 12 -2.15 -0.34 13.73
N TYR A 13 -3.22 0.47 13.76
CA TYR A 13 -3.15 1.91 13.90
C TYR A 13 -3.21 2.41 15.35
N GLY A 14 -3.29 1.51 16.34
CA GLY A 14 -3.35 1.90 17.75
C GLY A 14 -4.62 2.66 18.13
N ASP A 15 -5.76 2.23 17.57
CA ASP A 15 -7.10 2.83 17.73
C ASP A 15 -7.27 4.25 17.15
N ASP A 16 -6.27 4.76 16.41
CA ASP A 16 -6.33 6.04 15.68
C ASP A 16 -6.08 5.81 14.18
N ILE A 17 -7.11 5.34 13.47
CA ILE A 17 -7.02 5.09 12.02
C ILE A 17 -6.92 6.44 11.28
N PRO A 18 -5.87 6.66 10.47
CA PRO A 18 -5.75 7.87 9.68
C PRO A 18 -6.97 8.12 8.79
N GLY A 19 -7.46 9.37 8.78
CA GLY A 19 -8.68 9.74 8.05
C GLY A 19 -8.60 9.59 6.52
N TYR A 20 -7.40 9.41 5.96
CA TYR A 20 -7.23 9.10 4.55
C TYR A 20 -7.46 7.61 4.24
N ILE A 21 -7.67 6.74 5.23
CA ILE A 21 -7.97 5.32 5.01
C ILE A 21 -9.48 5.13 5.08
N LEU A 22 -10.07 4.74 3.95
CA LEU A 22 -11.51 4.56 3.83
C LEU A 22 -11.95 3.14 4.13
N ASP A 23 -11.17 2.16 3.68
CA ASP A 23 -11.44 0.74 3.87
C ASP A 23 -10.14 -0.06 3.79
N ALA A 24 -10.06 -1.18 4.50
CA ALA A 24 -8.90 -2.05 4.44
C ALA A 24 -9.32 -3.52 4.54
N GLY A 25 -8.75 -4.33 3.64
CA GLY A 25 -8.96 -5.76 3.57
C GLY A 25 -7.68 -6.55 3.70
N LYS A 26 -7.81 -7.89 3.62
CA LYS A 26 -6.64 -8.79 3.61
C LYS A 26 -5.82 -8.72 2.32
N THR A 27 -6.33 -8.08 1.28
CA THR A 27 -5.70 -8.05 -0.05
C THR A 27 -5.70 -6.67 -0.68
N PHE A 28 -6.25 -5.67 0.01
CA PHE A 28 -6.37 -4.31 -0.47
C PHE A 28 -6.39 -3.31 0.68
N ILE A 29 -6.13 -2.05 0.38
CA ILE A 29 -6.42 -0.88 1.20
C ILE A 29 -6.93 0.23 0.28
N THR A 30 -7.98 0.94 0.68
CA THR A 30 -8.55 2.06 -0.07
C THR A 30 -8.19 3.35 0.62
N LEU A 31 -7.48 4.22 -0.09
CA LEU A 31 -7.05 5.52 0.41
C LEU A 31 -7.83 6.64 -0.29
N HIS A 32 -8.21 7.66 0.46
CA HIS A 32 -8.60 8.95 -0.08
C HIS A 32 -7.34 9.77 -0.35
N THR A 33 -7.11 10.16 -1.59
CA THR A 33 -5.97 10.98 -1.99
C THR A 33 -6.44 12.17 -2.80
N GLY A 34 -5.91 13.35 -2.48
CA GLY A 34 -6.03 14.54 -3.29
C GLY A 34 -4.70 14.82 -3.97
N ASP A 35 -4.71 15.00 -5.28
CA ASP A 35 -3.58 15.59 -5.97
C ASP A 35 -4.03 16.82 -6.78
N GLU A 36 -3.14 17.81 -6.92
CA GLU A 36 -3.46 19.07 -7.59
C GLU A 36 -3.77 18.90 -9.10
N CYS A 37 -3.41 17.76 -9.69
CA CYS A 37 -3.52 17.49 -11.12
C CYS A 37 -4.80 16.72 -11.50
N PHE A 38 -5.32 15.88 -10.61
CA PHE A 38 -6.39 14.92 -10.83
C PHE A 38 -7.53 15.04 -9.82
N GLY A 39 -7.38 15.89 -8.79
CA GLY A 39 -8.38 16.13 -7.76
C GLY A 39 -8.47 15.03 -6.70
N ASP A 40 -9.47 15.15 -5.83
CA ASP A 40 -9.74 14.18 -4.78
C ASP A 40 -10.35 12.91 -5.36
N ARG A 41 -9.81 11.76 -4.98
CA ARG A 41 -10.27 10.45 -5.42
C ARG A 41 -9.94 9.35 -4.42
N ASP A 42 -10.72 8.28 -4.52
CA ASP A 42 -10.53 7.08 -3.73
C ASP A 42 -9.75 6.06 -4.56
N VAL A 43 -8.58 5.67 -4.09
CA VAL A 43 -7.69 4.73 -4.78
C VAL A 43 -7.57 3.45 -3.99
N ARG A 44 -7.90 2.34 -4.64
CA ARG A 44 -7.76 0.99 -4.09
C ARG A 44 -6.39 0.43 -4.45
N ILE A 45 -5.55 0.24 -3.44
CA ILE A 45 -4.21 -0.33 -3.57
C ILE A 45 -4.25 -1.80 -3.19
N THR A 46 -3.71 -2.67 -4.04
CA THR A 46 -3.60 -4.11 -3.80
C THR A 46 -2.16 -4.53 -3.51
N MET A 47 -1.98 -5.77 -3.03
CA MET A 47 -0.64 -6.35 -2.84
C MET A 47 0.16 -6.42 -4.15
N ASP A 48 -0.51 -6.58 -5.30
CA ASP A 48 0.17 -6.63 -6.60
C ASP A 48 0.65 -5.24 -7.04
N ASP A 49 -0.04 -4.17 -6.63
CA ASP A 49 0.38 -2.79 -6.89
C ASP A 49 1.59 -2.42 -6.03
N VAL A 50 1.60 -2.82 -4.76
CA VAL A 50 2.75 -2.65 -3.86
C VAL A 50 3.96 -3.41 -4.39
N ALA A 51 3.76 -4.66 -4.85
CA ALA A 51 4.84 -5.44 -5.45
C ALA A 51 5.38 -4.81 -6.75
N ASP A 52 4.50 -4.26 -7.59
CA ASP A 52 4.90 -3.54 -8.80
C ASP A 52 5.72 -2.29 -8.48
N TYR A 53 5.26 -1.50 -7.51
CA TYR A 53 5.95 -0.30 -7.04
C TYR A 53 7.39 -0.63 -6.59
N TYR A 54 7.60 -1.67 -5.77
CA TYR A 54 8.95 -2.03 -5.31
C TYR A 54 9.84 -2.60 -6.41
N LEU A 55 9.25 -3.16 -7.47
CA LEU A 55 10.00 -3.62 -8.63
C LEU A 55 10.44 -2.45 -9.53
N ASN A 56 9.51 -1.55 -9.85
CA ASN A 56 9.66 -0.59 -10.95
C ASN A 56 9.94 0.85 -10.50
N GLN A 57 9.44 1.25 -9.33
CA GLN A 57 9.37 2.66 -8.92
C GLN A 57 10.36 2.96 -7.80
N ALA A 58 10.45 2.09 -6.79
CA ALA A 58 11.37 2.26 -5.66
C ALA A 58 12.85 2.33 -6.08
N THR A 59 13.20 1.66 -7.19
CA THR A 59 14.56 1.61 -7.77
C THR A 59 14.86 2.79 -8.70
N ASN A 60 13.86 3.58 -9.08
CA ASN A 60 14.02 4.75 -9.94
C ASN A 60 14.41 5.98 -9.10
N ILE A 61 15.71 6.28 -9.07
CA ILE A 61 16.29 7.39 -8.29
C ILE A 61 16.29 8.70 -9.09
N THR A 62 16.07 8.65 -10.40
CA THR A 62 16.20 9.82 -11.30
C THR A 62 14.93 10.65 -11.44
N SER A 63 13.78 10.15 -10.93
CA SER A 63 12.49 10.83 -11.01
C SER A 63 12.06 11.35 -9.64
N GLY A 64 11.73 12.64 -9.56
CA GLY A 64 11.07 13.22 -8.39
C GLY A 64 9.62 12.78 -8.22
N CYS A 65 9.07 12.05 -9.19
CA CYS A 65 7.70 11.55 -9.21
C CYS A 65 7.68 10.01 -9.29
N ARG A 66 6.76 9.38 -8.55
CA ARG A 66 6.54 7.93 -8.55
C ARG A 66 5.07 7.61 -8.68
N THR A 67 4.80 6.36 -9.05
CA THR A 67 3.44 5.85 -9.20
C THR A 67 3.18 4.66 -8.28
N LEU A 68 2.08 4.70 -7.52
CA LEU A 68 1.58 3.57 -6.74
C LEU A 68 0.11 3.35 -7.11
N ALA A 69 -0.19 2.23 -7.77
CA ALA A 69 -1.48 2.02 -8.42
C ALA A 69 -1.83 3.21 -9.32
N GLU A 70 -2.86 3.98 -8.98
CA GLU A 70 -3.30 5.17 -9.72
C GLU A 70 -2.77 6.49 -9.14
N ILE A 71 -2.06 6.45 -8.01
CA ILE A 71 -1.49 7.62 -7.34
C ILE A 71 -0.19 8.00 -8.02
N ILE A 72 -0.09 9.23 -8.51
CA ILE A 72 1.10 9.78 -9.17
C ILE A 72 1.48 11.05 -8.44
N GLY A 73 2.71 11.16 -7.95
CA GLY A 73 3.11 12.35 -7.20
C GLY A 73 4.53 12.31 -6.66
N ASP A 74 4.84 13.26 -5.77
CA ASP A 74 6.14 13.38 -5.11
C ASP A 74 6.57 12.04 -4.51
N TRP A 75 7.79 11.61 -4.86
CA TRP A 75 8.31 10.30 -4.49
C TRP A 75 8.28 10.06 -2.98
N ARG A 76 8.46 11.08 -2.12
CA ARG A 76 8.47 10.91 -0.67
C ARG A 76 7.10 10.49 -0.15
N PHE A 77 6.04 11.10 -0.67
CA PHE A 77 4.67 10.78 -0.30
C PHE A 77 4.28 9.38 -0.81
N VAL A 78 4.61 9.08 -2.06
CA VAL A 78 4.31 7.77 -2.66
C VAL A 78 5.08 6.64 -1.96
N ASP A 79 6.34 6.87 -1.58
CA ASP A 79 7.16 5.92 -0.81
C ASP A 79 6.57 5.65 0.57
N MET A 80 6.15 6.70 1.27
CA MET A 80 5.50 6.59 2.57
C MET A 80 4.24 5.73 2.48
N MET A 81 3.37 6.02 1.50
CA MET A 81 2.14 5.24 1.27
C MET A 81 2.43 3.78 0.90
N ALA A 82 3.40 3.54 0.02
CA ALA A 82 3.79 2.18 -0.37
C ALA A 82 4.34 1.38 0.81
N GLY A 83 5.15 2.01 1.66
CA GLY A 83 5.69 1.43 2.89
C GLY A 83 4.60 1.08 3.90
N GLU A 84 3.66 2.00 4.12
CA GLU A 84 2.52 1.76 5.00
C GLU A 84 1.64 0.59 4.50
N CYS A 85 1.33 0.57 3.20
CA CYS A 85 0.58 -0.54 2.58
C CYS A 85 1.32 -1.88 2.75
N LEU A 86 2.65 -1.89 2.58
CA LEU A 86 3.47 -3.07 2.79
C LEU A 86 3.39 -3.57 4.22
N GLU A 87 3.52 -2.70 5.22
CA GLU A 87 3.43 -3.08 6.63
C GLU A 87 2.03 -3.59 7.00
N TRP A 88 0.97 -2.96 6.50
CA TRP A 88 -0.38 -3.49 6.64
C TRP A 88 -0.50 -4.91 6.08
N PHE A 89 -0.05 -5.14 4.84
CA PHE A 89 -0.13 -6.47 4.22
C PHE A 89 0.74 -7.52 4.91
N LYS A 90 1.88 -7.14 5.50
CA LYS A 90 2.67 -8.02 6.37
C LYS A 90 1.88 -8.42 7.62
N ALA A 91 1.18 -7.47 8.24
CA ALA A 91 0.42 -7.72 9.46
C ALA A 91 -0.83 -8.60 9.22
N ILE A 92 -1.56 -8.38 8.12
CA ILE A 92 -2.85 -9.05 7.88
C ILE A 92 -2.73 -10.30 6.98
N ASN A 93 -1.79 -10.32 6.04
CA ASN A 93 -1.71 -11.37 5.02
C ASN A 93 -0.30 -11.52 4.41
N ILE A 94 0.69 -11.80 5.26
CA ILE A 94 2.09 -11.97 4.82
C ILE A 94 2.26 -13.02 3.71
N ALA A 95 1.50 -14.11 3.76
CA ALA A 95 1.55 -15.15 2.74
C ALA A 95 1.04 -14.66 1.38
N GLY A 96 -0.01 -13.83 1.38
CA GLY A 96 -0.50 -13.13 0.20
C GLY A 96 0.55 -12.20 -0.38
N MET A 97 1.15 -11.36 0.46
CA MET A 97 2.15 -10.39 0.02
C MET A 97 3.40 -11.07 -0.56
N ARG A 98 3.88 -12.14 0.09
CA ARG A 98 4.99 -12.96 -0.45
C ARG A 98 4.65 -13.59 -1.80
N ARG A 99 3.41 -14.04 -2.00
CA ARG A 99 2.97 -14.57 -3.31
C ARG A 99 2.93 -13.48 -4.37
N ALA A 100 2.39 -12.31 -4.06
CA ALA A 100 2.36 -11.16 -4.96
C ALA A 100 3.78 -10.76 -5.39
N ALA A 101 4.69 -10.59 -4.43
CA ALA A 101 6.11 -10.29 -4.69
C ALA A 101 6.77 -11.33 -5.62
N ARG A 102 6.61 -12.63 -5.34
CA ARG A 102 7.20 -13.71 -6.15
C ARG A 102 6.65 -13.74 -7.59
N ARG A 103 5.35 -13.46 -7.79
CA ARG A 103 4.77 -13.36 -9.15
C ARG A 103 5.43 -12.27 -9.99
N ARG A 104 5.97 -11.23 -9.34
CA ARG A 104 6.70 -10.12 -9.97
C ARG A 104 8.21 -10.35 -10.03
N GLY A 105 8.70 -11.53 -9.65
CA GLY A 105 10.13 -11.84 -9.64
C GLY A 105 10.92 -11.29 -8.45
N LEU A 106 10.24 -10.73 -7.44
CA LEU A 106 10.89 -10.27 -6.22
C LEU A 106 11.11 -11.43 -5.24
N MET A 107 12.20 -11.35 -4.47
CA MET A 107 12.50 -12.29 -3.38
C MET A 107 12.23 -11.62 -2.02
N PRO A 108 11.05 -11.81 -1.40
CA PRO A 108 10.71 -11.18 -0.13
C PRO A 108 11.57 -11.75 1.02
N LYS A 109 12.08 -10.87 1.89
CA LYS A 109 12.93 -11.23 3.05
C LYS A 109 12.21 -11.17 4.41
N PHE A 110 10.93 -10.81 4.41
CA PHE A 110 10.08 -10.73 5.59
C PHE A 110 9.15 -11.93 5.67
#